data_AF-A0A351EQI4-F1
#
_entry.id   AF-A0A351EQI4-F1
#
_cell.length_a   1.000
_cell.length_b   1.000
_cell.length_c   1.000
_cell.angle_alpha   90.00
_cell.angle_beta   90.00
_cell.angle_gamma   90.00
#
_symmetry.space_group_name_H-M   'P 1'
#
loop_
_entity.id
_entity.type
_entity.pdbx_description
1 polymer ?
#
loop_
_entity_poly.entity_id
_entity_poly.type
_entity_poly.pdbx_seq_one_letter_code
_entity_poly.pdbx_strand_id
1 'polypeptide(L)'
;MLLGASGSKAGLTVDLEVATDPTKTGDAGVPHGNELLAFATAANRRSDVLPQARAALAAVVGHEGLVEAAATVAIFNGLVRVADGTGIQLDPSMLTSTAETRAALGIDLFSGAANSQDAPTQPRQDAAGVMGMFS
;
A
#
# COMPACT_ATOMS: atom_id res chain seq x y z
N MET A 1 -2.39 -6.34 1.67
CA MET A 1 -2.02 -7.57 2.41
C MET A 1 -1.85 -7.35 3.88
N LEU A 2 -0.88 -6.55 4.33
CA LEU A 2 -0.73 -6.27 5.77
C LEU A 2 -1.93 -5.50 6.33
N LEU A 3 -2.52 -4.57 5.57
CA LEU A 3 -3.75 -3.90 6.01
C LEU A 3 -4.92 -4.88 6.21
N GLY A 4 -5.12 -5.84 5.30
CA GLY A 4 -6.15 -6.88 5.47
C GLY A 4 -5.86 -7.80 6.66
N ALA A 5 -4.60 -8.21 6.84
CA ALA A 5 -4.18 -9.01 7.99
C ALA A 5 -4.32 -8.25 9.32
N SER A 6 -3.99 -6.96 9.34
CA SER A 6 -4.16 -6.07 10.50
C SER A 6 -5.63 -5.81 10.78
N GLY A 7 -6.45 -5.59 9.75
CA GLY A 7 -7.90 -5.42 9.84
C GLY A 7 -8.54 -6.63 10.51
N SER A 8 -8.24 -7.84 10.02
CA SER A 8 -8.74 -9.08 10.63
C SER A 8 -8.38 -9.20 12.11
N LYS A 9 -7.14 -8.86 12.50
CA LYS A 9 -6.72 -8.83 13.91
C LYS A 9 -7.45 -7.77 14.74
N ALA A 10 -7.83 -6.67 14.12
CA ALA A 10 -8.62 -5.59 14.74
C ALA A 10 -10.14 -5.85 14.70
N GLY A 11 -10.59 -6.99 14.17
CA GLY A 11 -12.02 -7.29 14.00
C GLY A 11 -12.69 -6.52 12.85
N LEU A 12 -11.90 -5.97 11.93
CA LEU A 12 -12.36 -5.26 10.74
C LEU A 12 -12.33 -6.17 9.52
N THR A 13 -13.41 -6.11 8.73
CA THR A 13 -13.46 -6.71 7.39
C THR A 13 -13.12 -5.64 6.38
N VAL A 14 -11.93 -5.74 5.77
CA VAL A 14 -11.42 -4.73 4.84
C VAL A 14 -11.54 -5.19 3.38
N ASP A 15 -12.21 -4.39 2.55
CA ASP A 15 -12.27 -4.62 1.09
C ASP A 15 -11.21 -3.77 0.36
N LEU A 16 -10.06 -4.37 0.09
CA LEU A 16 -8.94 -3.67 -0.55
C LEU A 16 -9.22 -3.28 -2.01
N GLU A 17 -10.16 -3.95 -2.67
CA GLU A 17 -10.47 -3.68 -4.09
C GLU A 17 -11.12 -2.30 -4.26
N VAL A 18 -11.72 -1.73 -3.21
CA VAL A 18 -12.25 -0.36 -3.22
C VAL A 18 -11.14 0.66 -3.58
N ALA A 19 -9.88 0.38 -3.24
CA ALA A 19 -8.77 1.28 -3.56
C ALA A 19 -8.29 1.19 -5.02
N THR A 20 -8.62 0.12 -5.73
CA THR A 20 -8.07 -0.19 -7.06
C THR A 20 -9.14 -0.28 -8.15
N ASP A 21 -10.37 -0.64 -7.80
CA ASP A 21 -11.51 -0.77 -8.71
C ASP A 21 -12.37 0.51 -8.67
N PRO A 22 -12.40 1.31 -9.76
CA PRO A 22 -13.17 2.55 -9.80
C PRO A 22 -14.69 2.33 -9.78
N THR A 23 -15.16 1.10 -9.97
CA THR A 23 -16.59 0.76 -9.90
C THR A 23 -17.05 0.47 -8.48
N LYS A 24 -16.12 0.20 -7.56
CA LYS A 24 -16.42 0.01 -6.15
C LYS A 24 -16.47 1.35 -5.42
N THR A 25 -17.38 1.44 -4.45
CA THR A 25 -17.59 2.63 -3.62
C THR A 25 -17.74 2.20 -2.16
N GLY A 26 -17.36 3.07 -1.22
CA GLY A 26 -17.51 2.81 0.20
C GLY A 26 -16.19 2.98 0.95
N ASP A 27 -16.24 2.86 2.26
CA ASP A 27 -15.11 3.14 3.15
C ASP A 27 -14.13 1.95 3.30
N ALA A 28 -14.33 0.88 2.50
CA ALA A 28 -13.56 -0.35 2.56
C ALA A 28 -13.56 -1.03 3.95
N GLY A 29 -14.53 -0.72 4.83
CA GLY A 29 -14.54 -1.22 6.22
C GLY A 29 -13.53 -0.50 7.14
N VAL A 30 -13.02 0.66 6.71
CA VAL A 30 -12.12 1.52 7.49
C VAL A 30 -12.85 2.81 7.86
N PRO A 31 -12.87 3.23 9.14
CA PRO A 31 -13.46 4.50 9.53
C PRO A 31 -12.91 5.67 8.70
N HIS A 32 -13.81 6.46 8.12
CA HIS A 32 -13.48 7.57 7.21
C HIS A 32 -12.69 7.15 5.96
N GLY A 33 -12.81 5.89 5.55
CA GLY A 33 -12.06 5.30 4.43
C GLY A 33 -12.32 6.00 3.10
N ASN A 34 -13.53 6.50 2.86
CA ASN A 34 -13.88 7.28 1.67
C ASN A 34 -13.01 8.55 1.58
N GLU A 35 -12.97 9.35 2.64
CA GLU A 35 -12.24 10.60 2.71
C GLU A 35 -10.74 10.37 2.70
N LEU A 36 -10.26 9.34 3.42
CA LEU A 36 -8.86 8.92 3.42
C LEU A 36 -8.39 8.52 2.01
N LEU A 37 -9.18 7.69 1.31
CA LEU A 37 -8.86 7.24 -0.05
C LEU A 37 -8.91 8.40 -1.06
N ALA A 38 -9.91 9.29 -0.96
CA ALA A 38 -10.03 10.45 -1.81
C ALA A 38 -8.82 11.39 -1.64
N PHE A 39 -8.44 11.68 -0.39
CA PHE A 39 -7.28 12.51 -0.08
C PHE A 39 -5.97 11.87 -0.57
N ALA A 40 -5.74 10.60 -0.27
CA ALA A 40 -4.54 9.88 -0.70
C ALA A 40 -4.44 9.81 -2.23
N THR A 41 -5.54 9.57 -2.92
CA THR A 41 -5.60 9.53 -4.39
C THR A 41 -5.28 10.90 -4.99
N ALA A 42 -5.94 11.96 -4.50
CA ALA A 42 -5.72 13.31 -4.99
C ALA A 42 -4.28 13.78 -4.76
N ALA A 43 -3.70 13.45 -3.59
CA ALA A 43 -2.33 13.80 -3.25
C ALA A 43 -1.30 13.09 -4.13
N ASN A 44 -1.45 11.77 -4.35
CA ASN A 44 -0.54 11.01 -5.21
C ASN A 44 -0.64 11.41 -6.69
N ARG A 45 -1.85 11.72 -7.17
CA ARG A 45 -2.08 12.18 -8.56
C ARG A 45 -1.78 13.65 -8.79
N ARG A 46 -1.46 14.42 -7.73
CA ARG A 46 -1.35 15.89 -7.78
C ARG A 46 -2.56 16.53 -8.44
N SER A 47 -3.74 16.02 -8.11
CA SER A 47 -5.00 16.43 -8.73
C SER A 47 -5.44 17.80 -8.22
N ASP A 48 -6.10 18.58 -9.08
CA ASP A 48 -6.68 19.88 -8.74
C ASP A 48 -7.77 19.79 -7.66
N VAL A 49 -8.31 18.59 -7.42
CA VAL A 49 -9.31 18.33 -6.36
C VAL A 49 -8.70 18.14 -4.96
N LEU A 50 -7.37 18.19 -4.84
CA LEU A 50 -6.67 17.99 -3.56
C LEU A 50 -7.12 18.96 -2.45
N PRO A 51 -7.33 20.26 -2.70
CA PRO A 51 -7.83 21.17 -1.65
C PRO A 51 -9.18 20.74 -1.09
N GLN A 52 -10.09 20.28 -1.94
CA GLN A 52 -11.42 19.82 -1.57
C GLN A 52 -11.35 18.52 -0.76
N ALA A 53 -10.56 17.54 -1.22
CA ALA A 53 -10.36 16.28 -0.51
C ALA A 53 -9.69 16.49 0.86
N ARG A 54 -8.74 17.42 0.95
CA ARG A 54 -8.09 17.82 2.22
C ARG A 54 -9.11 18.41 3.20
N ALA A 55 -9.96 19.31 2.74
CA ALA A 55 -10.98 19.93 3.58
C ALA A 55 -12.02 18.91 4.07
N ALA A 56 -12.46 18.01 3.20
CA ALA A 56 -13.39 16.93 3.54
C ALA A 56 -12.79 16.00 4.61
N LEU A 57 -11.53 15.58 4.45
CA LEU A 57 -10.86 14.75 5.44
C LEU A 57 -10.70 15.50 6.77
N ALA A 58 -10.24 16.75 6.76
CA ALA A 58 -10.07 17.56 7.96
C ALA A 58 -11.37 17.69 8.79
N ALA A 59 -12.52 17.75 8.11
CA ALA A 59 -13.82 17.85 8.77
C ALA A 59 -14.19 16.61 9.58
N VAL A 60 -13.69 15.43 9.19
CA VAL A 60 -14.06 14.14 9.83
C VAL A 60 -12.99 13.60 10.78
N VAL A 61 -11.69 13.84 10.52
CA VAL A 61 -10.59 13.38 11.40
C VAL A 61 -9.93 14.49 12.22
N GLY A 62 -10.31 15.75 12.00
CA GLY A 62 -9.68 16.90 12.65
C GLY A 62 -8.29 17.25 12.09
N HIS A 63 -7.66 18.26 12.70
CA HIS A 63 -6.36 18.76 12.24
C HIS A 63 -5.24 17.72 12.41
N GLU A 64 -5.10 17.13 13.59
CA GLU A 64 -4.06 16.13 13.88
C GLU A 64 -4.21 14.90 12.98
N GLY A 65 -5.43 14.39 12.82
CA GLY A 65 -5.69 13.25 11.92
C GLY A 65 -5.36 13.57 10.45
N LEU A 66 -5.59 14.81 10.00
CA LEU A 66 -5.16 15.23 8.66
C LEU A 66 -3.64 15.23 8.54
N VAL A 67 -2.91 15.69 9.56
CA VAL A 67 -1.44 15.70 9.57
C VAL A 67 -0.89 14.28 9.51
N GLU A 68 -1.45 13.36 10.31
CA GLU A 68 -1.07 11.94 10.29
C GLU A 68 -1.33 11.28 8.94
N ALA A 69 -2.50 11.55 8.34
CA ALA A 69 -2.83 11.07 7.00
C ALA A 69 -1.86 11.63 5.95
N ALA A 70 -1.53 12.92 6.00
CA ALA A 70 -0.59 13.56 5.09
C ALA A 70 0.84 13.00 5.25
N ALA A 71 1.29 12.77 6.48
CA ALA A 71 2.58 12.15 6.77
C ALA A 71 2.64 10.72 6.21
N THR A 72 1.56 9.94 6.38
CA THR A 72 1.44 8.59 5.84
C THR A 72 1.51 8.58 4.31
N VAL A 73 0.77 9.47 3.64
CA VAL A 73 0.85 9.61 2.18
C VAL A 73 2.27 9.97 1.73
N ALA A 74 2.90 10.93 2.40
CA ALA A 74 4.23 11.41 2.05
C ALA A 74 5.31 10.32 2.20
N ILE A 75 5.30 9.57 3.31
CA ILE A 75 6.31 8.54 3.56
C ILE A 75 6.21 7.40 2.54
N PHE A 76 5.00 6.92 2.22
CA PHE A 76 4.84 5.85 1.21
C PHE A 76 5.18 6.35 -0.19
N ASN A 77 4.85 7.59 -0.53
CA ASN A 77 5.24 8.18 -1.81
C ASN A 77 6.77 8.31 -1.95
N GLY A 78 7.47 8.60 -0.85
CA GLY A 78 8.94 8.61 -0.79
C GLY A 78 9.55 7.21 -0.91
N LEU A 79 9.06 6.26 -0.10
CA LEU A 79 9.57 4.88 -0.07
C LEU A 79 9.41 4.18 -1.42
N VAL A 80 8.28 4.38 -2.12
CA VAL A 80 8.06 3.82 -3.47
C VAL A 80 9.13 4.32 -4.45
N ARG A 81 9.43 5.62 -4.46
CA ARG A 81 10.48 6.16 -5.34
C ARG A 81 11.88 5.66 -5.01
N VAL A 82 12.19 5.49 -3.72
CA VAL A 82 13.47 4.91 -3.31
C VAL A 82 13.54 3.45 -3.78
N ALA A 83 12.47 2.68 -3.60
CA ALA A 83 12.42 1.30 -4.04
C ALA A 83 12.59 1.17 -5.57
N ASP A 84 11.84 1.99 -6.32
CA ASP A 84 11.94 2.03 -7.79
C ASP A 84 13.33 2.46 -8.27
N GLY A 85 13.90 3.49 -7.65
CA GLY A 85 15.21 4.03 -8.04
C GLY A 85 16.39 3.14 -7.67
N THR A 86 16.26 2.32 -6.62
CA THR A 86 17.31 1.38 -6.19
C THR A 86 17.17 -0.02 -6.79
N GLY A 87 16.02 -0.33 -7.37
CA GLY A 87 15.74 -1.68 -7.87
C GLY A 87 15.53 -2.71 -6.76
N ILE A 88 15.16 -2.30 -5.54
CA ILE A 88 15.01 -3.24 -4.42
C ILE A 88 13.92 -4.27 -4.74
N GLN A 89 14.26 -5.53 -4.54
CA GLN A 89 13.37 -6.68 -4.75
C GLN A 89 12.47 -6.92 -3.56
N LEU A 90 11.28 -7.47 -3.81
CA LEU A 90 10.49 -8.11 -2.77
C LEU A 90 11.30 -9.23 -2.11
N ASP A 91 11.07 -9.44 -0.81
CA ASP A 91 11.59 -10.62 -0.14
C ASP A 91 10.92 -11.89 -0.70
N PRO A 92 11.63 -13.01 -0.89
CA PRO A 92 11.07 -14.25 -1.42
C PRO A 92 9.80 -14.73 -0.69
N SER A 93 9.77 -14.58 0.65
CA SER A 93 8.61 -14.95 1.46
C SER A 93 7.42 -14.04 1.16
N MET A 94 7.66 -12.74 0.96
CA MET A 94 6.66 -11.78 0.52
C MET A 94 6.22 -12.09 -0.91
N LEU A 95 7.14 -12.28 -1.86
CA LEU A 95 6.83 -12.58 -3.26
C LEU A 95 5.83 -13.74 -3.39
N THR A 96 6.05 -14.80 -2.60
CA THR A 96 5.21 -16.00 -2.56
C THR A 96 3.90 -15.77 -1.81
N SER A 97 3.95 -15.29 -0.56
CA SER A 97 2.75 -15.10 0.28
C SER A 97 1.79 -14.05 -0.25
N THR A 98 2.26 -13.20 -1.17
CA THR A 98 1.52 -12.06 -1.70
C THR A 98 0.96 -12.23 -3.10
N ALA A 99 1.25 -13.35 -3.77
CA ALA A 99 0.97 -13.53 -5.19
C ALA A 99 -0.51 -13.29 -5.56
N GLU A 100 -1.44 -13.93 -4.85
CA GLU A 100 -2.88 -13.82 -5.14
C GLU A 100 -3.40 -12.40 -4.94
N THR A 101 -3.00 -11.72 -3.84
CA THR A 101 -3.47 -10.35 -3.60
C THR A 101 -2.83 -9.35 -4.57
N ARG A 102 -1.57 -9.56 -4.99
CA ARG A 102 -0.96 -8.71 -6.03
C ARG A 102 -1.71 -8.86 -7.36
N ALA A 103 -2.08 -10.08 -7.73
CA ALA A 103 -2.88 -10.34 -8.92
C ALA A 103 -4.26 -9.68 -8.82
N ALA A 104 -4.98 -9.88 -7.71
CA ALA A 104 -6.32 -9.32 -7.50
C ALA A 104 -6.34 -7.78 -7.54
N LEU A 105 -5.34 -7.14 -6.95
CA LEU A 105 -5.23 -5.68 -6.90
C LEU A 105 -4.53 -5.07 -8.13
N GLY A 106 -4.11 -5.89 -9.09
CA GLY A 106 -3.38 -5.43 -10.28
C GLY A 106 -2.01 -4.80 -9.97
N ILE A 107 -1.38 -5.17 -8.85
CA ILE A 107 -0.11 -4.56 -8.42
C ILE A 107 1.02 -4.83 -9.43
N ASP A 108 0.96 -5.97 -10.12
CA ASP A 108 1.97 -6.35 -11.11
C ASP A 108 1.90 -5.49 -12.40
N LEU A 109 0.90 -4.60 -12.53
CA LEU A 109 0.79 -3.65 -13.63
C LEU A 109 1.60 -2.36 -13.40
N PHE A 110 2.08 -2.12 -12.18
CA PHE A 110 2.91 -0.95 -11.89
C PHE A 110 4.38 -1.22 -12.22
N SER A 111 5.10 -0.17 -12.64
CA SER A 111 6.50 -0.25 -13.09
C SER A 111 7.46 -0.87 -12.08
N GLY A 112 7.22 -0.65 -10.78
CA GLY A 112 8.07 -1.21 -9.73
C GLY A 112 8.04 -2.74 -9.64
N ALA A 113 7.01 -3.39 -10.21
CA ALA A 113 6.94 -4.85 -10.29
C ALA A 113 8.10 -5.45 -11.11
N ALA A 114 8.66 -4.70 -12.06
CA ALA A 114 9.82 -5.09 -12.85
C ALA A 114 11.04 -5.44 -11.97
N ASN A 115 11.17 -4.78 -10.81
CA ASN A 115 12.29 -5.04 -9.90
C ASN A 115 12.28 -6.48 -9.37
N SER A 116 11.13 -7.16 -9.35
CA SER A 116 10.97 -8.49 -8.74
C SER A 116 10.63 -9.61 -9.73
N GLN A 117 10.70 -9.39 -11.05
CA GLN A 117 10.33 -10.44 -12.03
C GLN A 117 11.22 -11.68 -11.94
N ASP A 118 12.51 -11.50 -11.69
CA ASP A 118 13.49 -12.59 -11.53
C ASP A 118 13.96 -12.75 -10.08
N ALA A 119 13.19 -12.22 -9.12
CA ALA A 119 13.54 -12.33 -7.71
C ALA A 119 13.50 -13.81 -7.25
N PRO A 120 14.44 -14.24 -6.38
CA PRO A 120 14.39 -15.59 -5.82
C PRO A 120 13.06 -15.83 -5.10
N THR A 121 12.52 -17.04 -5.22
CA THR A 121 11.34 -17.48 -4.45
C THR A 121 11.70 -18.30 -3.22
N GLN A 122 12.96 -18.74 -3.12
CA GLN A 122 13.47 -19.44 -1.95
C GLN A 122 13.79 -18.44 -0.83
N PRO A 123 13.45 -18.73 0.44
CA PRO A 123 13.80 -17.88 1.56
C PRO A 123 15.30 -17.56 1.60
N ARG A 124 15.67 -16.30 1.86
CA ARG A 124 17.09 -15.90 1.99
C ARG A 124 17.77 -16.45 3.25
N GLN A 125 17.00 -17.03 4.16
CA GLN A 125 17.47 -17.66 5.39
C GLN A 125 17.17 -19.16 5.33
N ASP A 126 18.15 -19.98 5.69
CA ASP A 126 17.93 -21.40 5.90
C ASP A 126 17.21 -21.67 7.24
N ALA A 127 16.87 -22.93 7.52
CA ALA A 127 16.18 -23.32 8.76
C ALA A 127 16.95 -22.99 10.05
N ALA A 128 18.24 -22.62 9.95
CA ALA A 128 19.10 -22.21 11.05
C ALA A 128 19.21 -20.68 11.20
N GLY A 129 18.58 -19.89 10.32
CA GLY A 129 18.57 -18.44 10.37
C GLY A 129 19.86 -17.77 9.85
N VAL A 130 20.72 -18.50 9.16
CA VAL A 130 21.98 -17.95 8.62
C VAL A 130 21.72 -17.33 7.25
N MET A 131 22.17 -16.08 7.07
CA MET A 131 22.05 -15.31 5.84
C MET A 131 23.18 -15.71 4.89
N GLY A 132 22.87 -16.39 3.79
CA GLY A 132 23.80 -16.59 2.69
C GLY A 132 24.02 -15.26 1.98
N MET A 133 24.92 -14.42 2.50
CA MET A 133 25.10 -13.05 2.02
C MET A 133 25.68 -12.98 0.59
N PHE A 134 26.17 -14.10 0.04
CA PHE A 134 26.62 -14.22 -1.34
C PHE A 134 26.42 -15.66 -1.84
N SER A 135 25.46 -15.86 -2.74
CA SER A 135 25.42 -17.01 -3.66
C SER A 135 24.91 -16.54 -5.01
#